data_AF-A0A4Q3E2N8-F1
#
_entry.id   AF-A0A4Q3E2N8-F1
#
_cell.length_a   1.000
_cell.length_b   1.000
_cell.length_c   1.000
_cell.angle_alpha   90.00
_cell.angle_beta   90.00
_cell.angle_gamma   90.00
#
_symmetry.space_group_name_H-M   'P 1'
#
loop_
_entity.id
_entity.type
_entity.pdbx_description
1 polymer ?
#
loop_
_entity_poly.entity_id
_entity_poly.type
_entity_poly.pdbx_seq_one_letter_code
_entity_poly.pdbx_strand_id
1 'polypeptide(L)'
;IYFDAFAAAYQPEMWDEAAISHTLQFLKPGGVFVTYAITGKLKRIMKSHGLQVEKAPGAAGKREMLRAVKKPGPLHDAAAPDLSV
;
A
#
# COMPACT_ATOMS: atom_id res chain seq x y z
N ILE A 1 -4.13 0.13 -4.98
CA ILE A 1 -3.17 -0.80 -5.60
C ILE A 1 -3.47 -2.19 -5.09
N TYR A 2 -3.93 -3.07 -5.97
CA TYR A 2 -3.92 -4.51 -5.76
C TYR A 2 -2.55 -5.01 -6.21
N PHE A 3 -1.76 -5.51 -5.27
CA PHE A 3 -0.42 -5.98 -5.54
C PHE A 3 -0.42 -7.51 -5.49
N ASP A 4 -0.47 -8.12 -6.67
CA ASP A 4 -0.62 -9.56 -6.86
C ASP A 4 0.53 -10.12 -7.70
N ALA A 5 1.73 -10.05 -7.14
CA ALA A 5 2.92 -10.69 -7.70
C ALA A 5 2.97 -12.17 -7.28
N PHE A 6 3.68 -13.00 -8.04
CA PHE A 6 3.99 -14.36 -7.59
C PHE A 6 4.77 -14.34 -6.27
N ALA A 7 4.66 -15.42 -5.50
CA ALA A 7 5.34 -15.49 -4.21
C ALA A 7 6.84 -15.22 -4.36
N ALA A 8 7.46 -14.63 -3.33
CA ALA A 8 8.87 -14.21 -3.38
C ALA A 8 9.86 -15.33 -3.74
N ALA A 9 9.48 -16.60 -3.55
CA ALA A 9 10.27 -17.76 -3.98
C ALA A 9 10.34 -17.91 -5.52
N TYR A 10 9.36 -17.38 -6.25
CA TYR A 10 9.24 -17.49 -7.70
C TYR A 10 9.51 -16.15 -8.41
N GLN A 11 9.27 -15.02 -7.76
CA GLN A 11 9.45 -13.69 -8.34
C GLN A 11 10.03 -12.69 -7.32
N PRO A 12 11.26 -12.94 -6.81
CA PRO A 12 11.86 -12.17 -5.72
C PRO A 12 12.03 -10.67 -6.00
N GLU A 13 12.23 -10.28 -7.26
CA GLU A 13 12.44 -8.91 -7.71
C GLU A 13 11.24 -8.00 -7.42
N MET A 14 10.01 -8.55 -7.41
CA MET A 14 8.82 -7.78 -7.05
C MET A 14 8.73 -7.48 -5.55
N TRP A 15 9.50 -8.18 -4.71
CA TRP A 15 9.46 -8.07 -3.25
C TRP A 15 10.70 -7.38 -2.66
N ASP A 16 11.55 -6.82 -3.50
CA ASP A 16 12.62 -5.94 -3.04
C ASP A 16 12.07 -4.56 -2.64
N GLU A 17 12.90 -3.81 -1.92
CA GLU A 17 12.50 -2.49 -1.42
C GLU A 17 12.32 -1.49 -2.57
N ALA A 18 13.09 -1.60 -3.64
CA ALA A 18 13.03 -0.68 -4.77
C ALA A 18 11.70 -0.81 -5.52
N ALA A 19 11.30 -2.04 -5.88
CA ALA A 19 10.06 -2.33 -6.58
C ALA A 19 8.82 -1.95 -5.74
N ILE A 20 8.82 -2.32 -4.44
CA ILE A 20 7.73 -1.95 -3.55
C ILE A 20 7.67 -0.42 -3.39
N SER A 21 8.79 0.25 -3.12
CA SER A 21 8.83 1.71 -2.95
C SER A 21 8.37 2.44 -4.22
N HIS A 22 8.82 2.00 -5.39
CA HIS A 22 8.38 2.50 -6.68
C HIS A 22 6.87 2.33 -6.86
N THR A 23 6.31 1.20 -6.44
CA THR A 23 4.86 0.98 -6.47
C THR A 23 4.10 1.94 -5.55
N LEU A 24 4.62 2.18 -4.34
CA LEU A 24 3.95 3.03 -3.34
C LEU A 24 3.86 4.51 -3.75
N GLN A 25 4.73 4.98 -4.65
CA GLN A 25 4.68 6.36 -5.14
C GLN A 25 3.37 6.68 -5.87
N PHE A 26 2.72 5.67 -6.48
CA PHE A 26 1.47 5.83 -7.22
C PHE A 26 0.23 5.91 -6.32
N LEU A 27 0.38 5.70 -5.01
CA LEU A 27 -0.73 5.90 -4.07
C LEU A 27 -0.98 7.38 -3.85
N LYS A 28 -2.21 7.82 -4.13
CA LYS A 28 -2.72 9.11 -3.68
C LYS A 28 -2.94 9.09 -2.16
N PRO A 29 -2.99 10.25 -1.49
CA PRO A 29 -3.46 10.35 -0.11
C PRO A 29 -4.79 9.60 0.10
N GLY A 30 -4.90 8.83 1.18
CA GLY A 30 -6.04 7.93 1.43
C GLY A 30 -6.05 6.65 0.57
N GLY A 31 -5.13 6.51 -0.38
CA GLY A 31 -5.01 5.35 -1.23
C GLY A 31 -4.60 4.09 -0.46
N VAL A 32 -5.08 2.95 -0.94
CA VAL A 32 -4.89 1.64 -0.30
C VAL A 32 -3.96 0.77 -1.12
N PHE A 33 -2.96 0.17 -0.47
CA PHE A 33 -2.18 -0.96 -0.96
C PHE A 33 -2.71 -2.24 -0.30
N VAL A 34 -2.95 -3.28 -1.08
CA VAL A 34 -3.39 -4.58 -0.56
C VAL A 34 -2.69 -5.72 -1.31
N THR A 35 -2.30 -6.75 -0.58
CA THR A 35 -1.69 -7.97 -1.14
C THR A 35 -1.98 -9.17 -0.24
N TYR A 36 -2.02 -10.36 -0.82
CA TYR A 36 -2.18 -11.60 -0.07
C TYR A 36 -0.98 -11.87 0.85
N ALA A 37 0.20 -11.35 0.53
CA ALA A 37 1.42 -11.61 1.29
C ALA A 37 1.52 -10.76 2.56
N ILE A 38 2.03 -11.34 3.63
CA ILE A 38 2.32 -10.60 4.86
C ILE A 38 3.67 -11.04 5.44
N THR A 39 4.67 -10.16 5.36
CA THR A 39 6.03 -10.44 5.86
C THR A 39 6.53 -9.32 6.77
N GLY A 40 7.52 -9.62 7.60
CA GLY A 40 8.18 -8.60 8.43
C GLY A 40 8.79 -7.47 7.60
N LYS A 41 9.46 -7.82 6.49
CA LYS A 41 10.06 -6.87 5.55
C LYS A 41 9.01 -5.94 4.94
N LEU A 42 7.92 -6.50 4.41
CA LEU A 42 6.86 -5.70 3.77
C LEU A 42 6.25 -4.70 4.77
N LYS A 43 5.97 -5.12 6.00
CA LYS A 43 5.46 -4.23 7.06
C LYS A 43 6.42 -3.08 7.39
N ARG A 44 7.73 -3.33 7.36
CA ARG A 44 8.74 -2.28 7.61
C ARG A 44 8.79 -1.27 6.47
N ILE A 45 8.78 -1.73 5.22
CA ILE A 45 8.74 -0.85 4.04
C ILE A 45 7.48 0.02 4.05
N MET A 46 6.30 -0.55 4.29
CA MET A 46 5.06 0.24 4.36
C MET A 46 5.16 1.34 5.42
N LYS A 47 5.69 1.01 6.60
CA LYS A 47 5.87 1.96 7.71
C LYS A 47 6.93 3.03 7.40
N SER A 48 8.04 2.69 6.74
CA SER A 48 9.06 3.67 6.36
C SER A 48 8.53 4.68 5.33
N HIS A 49 7.57 4.27 4.50
CA HIS A 49 6.83 5.16 3.58
C HIS A 49 5.64 5.89 4.22
N GLY A 50 5.48 5.79 5.54
CA GLY A 50 4.43 6.51 6.29
C GLY A 50 3.02 5.94 6.13
N LEU A 51 2.86 4.74 5.56
CA LEU A 51 1.57 4.08 5.47
C LEU A 51 1.16 3.47 6.81
N GLN A 52 -0.13 3.52 7.11
CA GLN A 52 -0.73 2.79 8.22
C GLN A 52 -0.97 1.34 7.80
N VAL A 53 -0.29 0.40 8.46
CA VAL A 53 -0.40 -1.03 8.18
C VAL A 53 -1.50 -1.66 9.04
N GLU A 54 -2.40 -2.38 8.39
CA GLU A 54 -3.43 -3.22 8.98
C GLU A 54 -3.20 -4.68 8.58
N LYS A 55 -3.39 -5.58 9.54
CA LYS A 55 -3.46 -7.01 9.27
C LYS A 55 -4.90 -7.38 9.01
N ALA A 56 -5.26 -7.53 7.74
CA ALA A 56 -6.61 -7.92 7.36
C ALA A 56 -6.75 -9.45 7.42
N PRO A 57 -7.98 -9.99 7.59
CA PRO A 57 -8.23 -11.42 7.48
C PRO A 57 -7.74 -11.95 6.12
N GLY A 58 -6.98 -13.04 6.13
CA GLY A 58 -6.52 -13.66 4.89
C GLY A 58 -7.66 -14.33 4.12
N ALA A 59 -7.52 -14.42 2.79
CA ALA A 59 -8.45 -15.18 1.96
C ALA A 59 -8.27 -16.70 2.16
N ALA A 60 -9.36 -17.47 2.03
CA ALA A 60 -9.40 -18.94 1.90
C ALA A 60 -8.29 -19.70 2.67
N GLY A 61 -8.46 -19.85 3.98
CA GLY A 61 -7.53 -20.63 4.82
C GLY A 61 -6.21 -19.95 5.17
N LYS A 62 -5.95 -18.72 4.68
CA LYS A 62 -4.82 -17.89 5.12
C LYS A 62 -5.21 -17.08 6.36
N ARG A 63 -4.29 -17.00 7.33
CA ARG A 63 -4.55 -16.32 8.61
C ARG A 63 -4.68 -14.79 8.44
N GLU A 64 -3.74 -14.19 7.73
CA GLU A 64 -3.62 -12.74 7.62
C GLU A 64 -3.19 -12.37 6.19
N MET A 65 -3.60 -11.19 5.73
CA MET A 65 -3.08 -10.50 4.55
C MET A 65 -2.71 -9.05 4.91
N LEU A 66 -1.94 -8.37 4.06
CA LEU A 66 -1.51 -7.01 4.34
C LEU A 66 -2.40 -6.00 3.61
N ARG A 67 -2.99 -5.08 4.38
CA ARG A 67 -3.59 -3.84 3.87
C ARG A 67 -2.81 -2.66 4.44
N ALA A 68 -2.46 -1.69 3.62
CA ALA A 68 -1.79 -0.48 4.07
C ALA A 68 -2.42 0.76 3.44
N VAL A 69 -2.70 1.78 4.25
CA VAL A 69 -3.35 3.01 3.82
C VAL A 69 -2.34 4.14 3.87
N LYS A 70 -2.15 4.85 2.75
CA LYS A 70 -1.38 6.09 2.74
C LYS A 70 -2.16 7.12 3.51
N LYS A 71 -1.56 7.66 4.58
CA LYS A 71 -2.20 8.69 5.39
C LYS A 71 -2.69 9.82 4.47
N PRO A 72 -3.87 10.40 4.74
CA PRO A 72 -4.22 11.67 4.13
C PRO A 72 -3.04 12.62 4.31
N GLY A 73 -2.60 13.28 3.24
CA GLY A 73 -1.71 14.43 3.40
C GLY A 73 -2.43 15.48 4.25
N PRO A 74 -1.74 16.55 4.67
CA PRO A 74 -2.46 17.75 5.08
C PRO A 74 -3.51 18.03 4.00
N LEU A 75 -4.77 18.26 4.40
CA LEU A 75 -5.84 18.64 3.48
C LEU A 75 -5.23 19.72 2.58
N HIS A 76 -4.95 19.38 1.31
CA HIS A 76 -4.86 20.43 0.32
C HIS A 76 -6.26 21.00 0.34
N ASP A 77 -6.35 22.29 0.67
CA ASP A 77 -7.59 23.04 0.76
C ASP A 77 -8.60 22.51 -0.24
N ALA A 78 -9.84 22.37 0.22
CA ALA A 78 -10.98 22.35 -0.66
C ALA A 78 -10.84 23.58 -1.58
N ALA A 79 -10.29 23.40 -2.77
CA ALA A 79 -10.57 24.29 -3.87
C ALA A 79 -12.06 24.10 -4.11
N ALA A 80 -12.87 24.92 -3.43
CA ALA A 80 -14.22 25.16 -3.83
C ALA A 80 -14.17 25.42 -5.34
N PRO A 81 -15.02 24.78 -6.15
CA PRO A 81 -15.09 25.13 -7.55
C PRO A 81 -15.37 26.63 -7.61
N ASP A 82 -14.48 27.37 -8.27
CA ASP A 82 -14.70 28.76 -8.59
C ASP A 82 -15.98 28.84 -9.43
N LEU A 83 -17.07 29.29 -8.80
CA LEU A 83 -18.38 29.48 -9.42
C LEU A 83 -18.48 30.88 -10.08
N SER A 84 -17.38 31.43 -10.58
CA SER A 84 -17.41 32.65 -11.38
C SER A 84 -17.05 32.41 -12.84
N VAL A 85 -18.03 31.90 -13.62
CA VAL A 85 -18.28 32.30 -15.02
C VAL A 85 -19.78 32.20 -15.31
#